data_AF-A0A8S2U4T8-F1
#
_entry.id   AF-A0A8S2U4T8-F1
#
_cell.length_a   1.000
_cell.length_b   1.000
_cell.length_c   1.000
_cell.angle_alpha   90.00
_cell.angle_beta   90.00
_cell.angle_gamma   90.00
#
_symmetry.space_group_name_H-M   'P 1'
#
loop_
_entity.id
_entity.type
_entity.pdbx_description
1 polymer ?
#
loop_
_entity_poly.entity_id
_entity_poly.type
_entity_poly.pdbx_seq_one_letter_code
_entity_poly.pdbx_strand_id
1 'polypeptide(L)' 'FSTIPERYDEIYLRLSRQGARVLALGHRSLGVLSNQQLREQYPTRNSVECNLDFCGFVVLSCPLKPDSKAMIRE' A
#
# COMPACT_ATOMS: atom_id res chain seq x y z
N PHE A 1 4.77 -9.25 2.87
CA PHE A 1 3.44 -9.79 3.23
C PHE A 1 3.60 -11.26 3.55
N SER A 2 2.81 -11.80 4.49
CA SER A 2 2.76 -13.22 4.83
C SER A 2 2.24 -14.06 3.66
N THR A 3 1.23 -13.55 2.97
CA THR A 3 0.62 -14.13 1.78
C THR A 3 0.49 -13.05 0.72
N ILE A 4 1.03 -13.31 -0.47
CA ILE A 4 0.89 -12.45 -1.64
C ILE A 4 -0.11 -13.11 -2.58
N PRO A 5 -1.20 -12.43 -2.98
CA PRO A 5 -2.12 -12.97 -3.98
C PRO A 5 -1.43 -13.21 -5.32
N GLU A 6 -1.84 -14.26 -6.04
CA GLU A 6 -1.24 -14.66 -7.33
C GLU A 6 -1.19 -13.52 -8.36
N ARG A 7 -2.20 -12.64 -8.37
CA ARG A 7 -2.32 -11.53 -9.33
C ARG A 7 -1.78 -10.19 -8.82
N TYR A 8 -1.05 -10.17 -7.71
CA TYR A 8 -0.54 -8.93 -7.11
C TYR A 8 0.26 -8.09 -8.12
N ASP A 9 1.26 -8.68 -8.77
CA ASP A 9 2.15 -7.97 -9.69
C ASP A 9 1.44 -7.54 -10.97
N GLU A 10 0.59 -8.41 -11.53
CA GLU A 10 -0.21 -8.11 -12.73
C GLU A 10 -1.07 -6.86 -12.50
N ILE A 11 -1.81 -6.83 -11.39
CA ILE A 11 -2.72 -5.73 -11.04
C ILE A 11 -1.93 -4.45 -10.72
N TYR A 12 -0.87 -4.57 -9.90
CA TYR A 12 0.01 -3.46 -9.55
C TYR A 12 0.62 -2.79 -10.79
N LEU A 13 1.20 -3.57 -11.70
CA LEU A 13 1.83 -3.07 -12.92
C LEU A 13 0.79 -2.45 -13.86
N ARG A 14 -0.37 -3.07 -14.02
CA ARG A 14 -1.45 -2.54 -14.86
C ARG A 14 -1.90 -1.16 -14.38
N LEU A 15 -2.18 -1.03 -13.08
CA LEU A 15 -2.64 0.24 -12.48
C LEU A 15 -1.54 1.31 -12.51
N SER A 16 -0.28 0.93 -12.26
CA SER A 16 0.85 1.88 -12.30
C SER A 16 1.10 2.40 -13.73
N ARG A 17 0.94 1.56 -14.76
CA ARG A 17 1.06 1.97 -16.18
C ARG A 17 -0.03 2.93 -16.64
N GLN A 18 -1.16 3.00 -15.93
CA GLN A 18 -2.22 3.97 -16.19
C GLN A 18 -1.95 5.35 -15.56
N GLY A 19 -0.76 5.55 -14.96
CA GLY A 19 -0.39 6.81 -14.30
C GLY A 19 -1.03 6.99 -12.92
N ALA A 20 -1.65 5.94 -12.36
CA ALA A 20 -2.21 5.99 -11.01
C ALA A 20 -1.13 5.71 -9.96
N ARG A 21 -1.23 6.38 -8.81
CA ARG A 21 -0.40 6.08 -7.63
C ARG A 21 -1.06 4.93 -6.86
N VAL A 22 -0.39 3.79 -6.82
CA VAL A 22 -0.87 2.56 -6.16
C VAL A 22 -0.18 2.39 -4.81
N LEU A 23 -0.96 2.17 -3.75
CA LEU A 23 -0.47 1.89 -2.39
C LEU A 23 -0.95 0.50 -1.95
N ALA A 24 -0.05 -0.37 -1.50
CA ALA A 24 -0.39 -1.68 -0.94
C ALA A 24 -0.74 -1.57 0.54
N LEU A 25 -1.90 -2.10 0.93
CA LEU A 25 -2.34 -2.16 2.32
C LEU A 25 -2.12 -3.56 2.89
N GLY A 26 -1.66 -3.59 4.13
CA GLY A 26 -1.68 -4.81 4.92
C GLY A 26 -1.85 -4.52 6.40
N HIS A 27 -2.32 -5.54 7.11
CA HIS A 27 -2.54 -5.48 8.54
C HIS A 27 -1.95 -6.71 9.21
N ARG A 28 -1.74 -6.63 10.53
CA ARG A 28 -1.38 -7.77 11.35
C ARG A 28 -2.06 -7.62 12.70
N SER A 29 -2.76 -8.66 13.13
CA SER A 29 -3.33 -8.70 14.48
C SER A 29 -2.21 -9.00 15.48
N LEU A 30 -2.00 -8.10 16.44
CA LEU A 30 -1.06 -8.30 17.53
C LEU A 30 -1.74 -8.87 18.79
N GLY A 31 -3.06 -9.12 18.73
CA GLY A 31 -3.86 -9.55 19.87
C GLY A 31 -4.07 -8.42 20.89
N VAL A 32 -4.49 -8.81 22.10
CA VAL A 32 -4.66 -7.88 23.23
C VAL A 32 -3.35 -7.83 24.02
N LEU A 33 -2.61 -6.73 23.87
CA LEU A 33 -1.35 -6.49 24.58
C LEU A 33 -1.47 -5.20 25.41
N SER A 34 -0.87 -5.21 26.60
CA SER A 34 -0.68 -3.96 27.35
C SER A 34 0.36 -3.08 26.64
N ASN A 35 0.33 -1.77 26.92
CA ASN A 35 1.33 -0.84 26.38
C ASN A 35 2.78 -1.25 26.71
N GLN A 36 3.00 -1.87 27.87
CA GLN A 36 4.31 -2.36 28.27
C GLN A 36 4.75 -3.56 27.41
N GLN A 37 3.87 -4.56 27.27
CA GLN A 37 4.15 -5.77 26.48
C GLN A 37 4.42 -5.44 25.00
N LEU A 38 3.70 -4.46 24.45
CA LEU A 38 3.92 -3.97 23.10
C LEU A 38 5.34 -3.42 22.91
N ARG A 39 5.84 -2.61 23.85
CA ARG A 39 7.19 -2.03 23.78
C ARG A 39 8.30 -3.07 23.99
N GLU A 40 8.05 -4.07 24.83
CA GLU A 40 9.01 -5.15 25.11
C GLU A 40 9.10 -6.15 23.94
N GLN A 41 7.95 -6.60 23.41
CA GLN A 41 7.93 -7.58 22.32
C GLN A 41 8.20 -6.96 20.95
N TYR A 42 7.77 -5.72 20.74
CA TYR A 42 7.88 -5.01 19.46
C TYR A 42 8.58 -3.65 19.63
N PRO A 43 9.87 -3.64 19.97
CA PRO A 43 10.60 -2.42 20.30
C PRO A 43 10.83 -1.48 19.10
N THR A 44 10.68 -1.98 17.87
CA THR A 44 10.96 -1.22 16.65
C THR A 44 9.80 -1.24 15.67
N ARG A 45 9.69 -0.22 14.82
CA ARG A 45 8.68 -0.16 13.75
C ARG A 45 8.76 -1.37 12.80
N ASN A 46 9.97 -1.81 12.45
CA ASN A 46 10.17 -2.97 11.58
C ASN A 46 9.65 -4.28 12.20
N SER A 47 9.63 -4.38 13.54
CA SER A 47 9.10 -5.57 14.22
C SER A 47 7.57 -5.69 14.15
N VAL A 48 6.86 -4.57 13.99
CA VAL A 48 5.40 -4.56 13.75
C VAL A 48 5.06 -4.57 12.25
N GLU A 49 5.87 -3.94 11.40
CA GLU A 49 5.66 -3.87 9.95
C GLU A 49 6.22 -5.07 9.19
N CYS A 50 6.07 -6.28 9.75
CA CYS A 50 6.51 -7.53 9.12
C CYS A 50 5.40 -8.58 9.16
N ASN A 51 5.44 -9.50 8.19
CA ASN A 51 4.46 -10.59 8.04
C ASN A 51 3.00 -10.11 8.04
N LEU A 52 2.75 -8.95 7.41
CA LEU A 52 1.41 -8.38 7.24
C LEU A 52 0.59 -9.24 6.28
N ASP A 53 -0.69 -9.42 6.58
CA ASP A 53 -1.69 -9.97 5.67
C ASP A 53 -2.10 -8.89 4.68
N PHE A 54 -2.13 -9.22 3.39
CA PHE A 54 -2.46 -8.27 2.34
C PHE A 54 -3.97 -7.99 2.31
N CYS A 55 -4.34 -6.71 2.44
CA CYS A 55 -5.75 -6.29 2.42
C CYS A 55 -6.22 -5.82 1.04
N GLY A 56 -5.31 -5.30 0.21
CA GLY A 56 -5.66 -4.73 -1.09
C GLY A 56 -4.82 -3.52 -1.48
N PHE A 57 -5.24 -2.87 -2.57
CA PHE A 57 -4.60 -1.66 -3.08
C PHE A 57 -5.51 -0.44 -2.92
N VAL A 58 -4.91 0.70 -2.56
CA VAL A 58 -5.51 2.02 -2.75
C VAL A 58 -4.95 2.63 -4.02
N VAL A 59 -5.84 3.02 -4.93
CA VAL A 59 -5.47 3.64 -6.21
C VAL A 59 -5.85 5.11 -6.16
N LEU A 60 -4.85 5.97 -6.26
CA LEU A 60 -5.03 7.41 -6.31
C LEU A 60 -4.83 7.86 -7.76
N SER A 61 -5.94 8.23 -8.41
CA SER A 61 -5.92 8.86 -9.72
C SER A 61 -5.92 10.37 -9.57
N CYS A 62 -4.88 11.03 -10.06
CA CYS A 62 -4.89 12.48 -10.22
C CYS A 62 -5.20 12.81 -11.68
N PRO A 63 -6.42 13.23 -12.03
CA PRO A 63 -6.70 13.67 -13.40
C PRO A 63 -5.82 14.87 -13.74
N LEU A 64 -5.26 14.89 -14.95
CA LEU A 64 -4.56 16.06 -15.48
C LEU A 64 -5.48 17.28 -15.44
N LYS A 65 -4.94 18.43 -15.08
CA LYS A 65 -5.66 19.70 -15.21
C LYS A 65 -6.09 19.87 -16.68
N PRO A 66 -7.35 20.30 -16.94
CA PRO A 66 -7.85 20.47 -18.30
C PRO A 66 -6.93 21.32 -19.18
N ASP A 67 -6.41 22.42 -18.61
CA ASP A 67 -5.54 23.38 -19.30
C ASP A 67 -4.21 22.75 -19.72
N SER A 68 -3.70 21.78 -18.96
CA SER A 68 -2.46 21.06 -19.30
C SER A 68 -2.61 20.20 -20.54
N LYS A 69 -3.82 19.69 -20.85
CA LYS A 69 -4.05 18.90 -22.07
C LYS A 69 -4.05 19.76 -23.33
N ALA A 70 -4.54 21.01 -23.23
CA ALA A 70 -4.56 21.94 -24.35
C ALA A 70 -3.13 22.36 -24.75
N MET A 71 -2.26 22.60 -23.76
CA MET A 71 -0.88 23.06 -23.98
C MET A 71 0.08 22.01 -24.56
N ILE A 72 -0.28 20.72 -24.56
CA ILE A 72 0.57 19.64 -25.12
C ILE A 72 0.27 19.40 -26.61
N ARG A 73 -0.86 19.91 -27.14
CA ARG A 73 -1.25 19.73 -28.55
C ARG A 73 -0.70 20.80 -29.50
N GLU A 74 -0.14 21.89 -28.99
CA GLU A 74 0.68 22.86 -29.75
C GLU A 74 2.17 22.51 -29.66
#